data_AF-A0A844BVI8-F1
#
_entry.id   AF-A0A844BVI8-F1
#
_cell.length_a   1.000
_cell.length_b   1.000
_cell.length_c   1.000
_cell.angle_alpha   90.00
_cell.angle_beta   90.00
_cell.angle_gamma   90.00
#
_symmetry.space_group_name_H-M   'P 1'
#
loop_
_entity.id
_entity.type
_entity.pdbx_description
1 polymer ?
#
loop_
_entity_poly.entity_id
_entity_poly.type
_entity_poly.pdbx_seq_one_letter_code
_entity_poly.pdbx_strand_id
1 'polypeptide(L)'
;MLKQTHVKKRLSYQERCQLAVLKKEAYSHRAIAKLLNRSPQTIHNKTRRGIIAQIRRQKQKSKIYEHPYTIYDADAGQVNYEHQHLNSGRRAKRAPTMRLLTGQTIKCFNTNGRLMLS
;
A
#
# COMPACT_ATOMS: atom_id res chain seq x y z
N MET A 1 -15.58 17.44 -27.48
CA MET A 1 -14.29 16.96 -26.94
C MET A 1 -14.34 17.03 -25.42
N LEU A 2 -14.29 15.90 -24.71
CA LEU A 2 -14.30 15.90 -23.25
C LEU A 2 -12.91 16.34 -22.74
N LYS A 3 -12.81 17.56 -22.19
CA LYS A 3 -11.61 18.04 -21.51
C LYS A 3 -11.39 17.17 -20.26
N GLN A 4 -10.35 16.35 -20.29
CA GLN A 4 -9.96 15.55 -19.13
C GLN A 4 -9.41 16.48 -18.06
N THR A 5 -10.15 16.64 -16.98
CA THR A 5 -9.74 17.44 -15.84
C THR A 5 -8.51 16.81 -15.18
N HIS A 6 -7.52 17.63 -14.85
CA HIS A 6 -6.29 17.25 -14.14
C HIS A 6 -6.57 16.97 -12.65
N VAL A 7 -7.67 16.28 -12.34
CA VAL A 7 -7.87 15.73 -11.01
C VAL A 7 -6.86 14.59 -10.86
N LYS A 8 -6.15 14.55 -9.74
CA LYS A 8 -5.13 13.53 -9.39
C LYS A 8 -5.79 12.17 -9.18
N LYS A 9 -6.36 11.61 -10.25
CA LYS A 9 -7.17 10.40 -10.24
C LYS A 9 -6.24 9.20 -10.19
N ARG A 10 -6.50 8.30 -9.23
CA ARG A 10 -5.74 7.06 -9.09
C ARG A 10 -6.05 6.15 -10.28
N LEU A 11 -5.03 5.42 -10.74
CA LEU A 11 -5.19 4.37 -11.73
C LEU A 11 -6.23 3.34 -11.27
N SER A 12 -7.25 3.10 -12.10
CA SER A 12 -8.25 2.05 -11.93
C SER A 12 -7.62 0.66 -12.03
N TYR A 13 -8.37 -0.38 -11.67
CA TYR A 13 -7.88 -1.76 -11.77
C TYR A 13 -7.58 -2.15 -13.23
N GLN A 14 -8.47 -1.84 -14.17
CA GLN A 14 -8.27 -2.11 -15.60
C GLN A 14 -6.99 -1.48 -16.15
N GLU A 15 -6.74 -0.21 -15.82
CA GLU A 15 -5.51 0.48 -16.23
C GLU A 15 -4.24 -0.12 -15.58
N ARG A 16 -4.35 -0.77 -14.41
CA ARG A 16 -3.23 -1.52 -13.80
C ARG A 16 -2.97 -2.83 -14.53
N CYS A 17 -4.01 -3.53 -14.98
CA CYS A 17 -3.86 -4.71 -15.83
C CYS A 17 -3.16 -4.33 -17.14
N GLN A 18 -3.57 -3.22 -17.78
CA GLN A 18 -2.91 -2.69 -18.97
C GLN A 18 -1.45 -2.31 -18.69
N LEU A 19 -1.17 -1.66 -17.56
CA LEU A 19 0.20 -1.35 -17.12
C LEU A 19 1.05 -2.63 -16.98
N ALA A 20 0.49 -3.73 -16.46
CA ALA A 20 1.20 -4.99 -16.32
C ALA A 20 1.58 -5.60 -17.67
N VAL A 21 0.66 -5.60 -18.65
CA VAL A 21 0.93 -6.06 -20.01
C VAL A 21 2.01 -5.21 -20.68
N LEU A 22 1.85 -3.88 -20.67
CA LEU A 22 2.83 -2.96 -21.28
C LEU A 22 4.21 -3.04 -20.63
N LYS A 23 4.28 -3.40 -19.35
CA LYS A 23 5.56 -3.63 -18.67
C LYS A 23 6.23 -4.93 -19.08
N LYS A 24 5.47 -5.99 -19.37
CA LYS A 24 6.01 -7.23 -19.95
C LYS A 24 6.60 -6.97 -21.34
N GLU A 25 5.98 -6.10 -22.12
CA GLU A 25 6.46 -5.65 -23.43
C GLU A 25 7.58 -4.59 -23.36
N ALA A 26 8.15 -4.33 -22.17
CA ALA A 26 9.27 -3.44 -21.93
C ALA A 26 9.05 -1.95 -22.31
N TYR A 27 7.79 -1.46 -22.33
CA TYR A 27 7.54 -0.05 -22.58
C TYR A 27 8.08 0.89 -21.49
N SER A 28 8.54 2.07 -21.91
CA SER A 28 8.96 3.14 -21.00
C SER A 28 7.77 3.77 -20.28
N HIS A 29 7.98 4.32 -19.08
CA HIS A 29 6.92 4.98 -18.31
C HIS A 29 6.25 6.14 -19.08
N ARG A 30 7.00 6.84 -19.93
CA ARG A 30 6.47 7.94 -20.75
C ARG A 30 5.58 7.43 -21.88
N ALA A 31 5.94 6.32 -22.52
CA ALA A 31 5.11 5.71 -23.56
C ALA A 31 3.79 5.20 -22.99
N ILE A 32 3.86 4.48 -21.85
CA ILE A 32 2.68 3.98 -21.14
C ILE A 32 1.76 5.14 -20.70
N ALA A 33 2.35 6.23 -20.21
CA ALA A 33 1.61 7.42 -19.80
C ALA A 33 0.81 8.03 -20.96
N LYS A 34 1.38 8.09 -22.18
CA LYS A 34 0.68 8.55 -23.38
C LYS A 34 -0.48 7.61 -23.75
N LEU A 35 -0.26 6.31 -23.74
CA LEU A 35 -1.29 5.30 -24.07
C LEU A 35 -2.48 5.34 -23.10
N LEU A 36 -2.20 5.47 -21.81
CA LEU A 36 -3.24 5.52 -20.77
C LEU A 36 -3.83 6.91 -20.55
N ASN A 37 -3.35 7.94 -21.28
CA ASN A 37 -3.68 9.35 -21.06
C ASN A 37 -3.48 9.80 -19.60
N ARG A 38 -2.36 9.38 -18.99
CA ARG A 38 -2.00 9.69 -17.60
C ARG A 38 -0.69 10.45 -17.51
N SER A 39 -0.44 11.06 -16.35
CA SER A 39 0.88 11.65 -16.05
C SER A 39 1.94 10.55 -15.89
N PRO A 40 3.16 10.74 -16.45
CA PRO A 40 4.29 9.84 -16.20
C PRO A 40 4.60 9.64 -14.71
N GLN A 41 4.37 10.66 -13.89
CA GLN A 41 4.57 10.57 -12.44
C GLN A 41 3.58 9.58 -11.78
N THR A 42 2.34 9.57 -12.26
CA THR A 42 1.32 8.63 -11.78
C THR A 42 1.74 7.20 -12.12
N ILE A 43 2.19 6.94 -13.35
CA ILE A 43 2.69 5.62 -13.76
C ILE A 43 3.88 5.20 -12.91
N HIS A 44 4.89 6.05 -12.74
CA HIS A 44 6.06 5.75 -11.91
C HIS A 44 5.67 5.37 -10.47
N ASN A 45 4.82 6.17 -9.82
CA ASN A 45 4.35 5.91 -8.47
C ASN A 45 3.55 4.61 -8.37
N LYS A 46 2.79 4.26 -9.41
CA LYS A 46 2.00 3.04 -9.45
C LYS A 46 2.87 1.81 -9.65
N THR A 47 3.82 1.87 -10.59
CA THR A 47 4.81 0.82 -10.80
C THR A 47 5.56 0.53 -9.51
N ARG A 48 6.11 1.56 -8.84
CA ARG A 48 6.81 1.36 -7.55
C ARG A 48 5.97 0.68 -6.47
N ARG A 49 4.64 0.87 -6.45
CA ARG A 49 3.73 0.28 -5.45
C ARG A 49 3.30 -1.15 -5.75
N GLY A 50 3.49 -1.63 -6.97
CA GLY A 50 3.08 -2.97 -7.42
C GLY A 50 4.23 -3.80 -7.99
N ILE A 51 5.49 -3.40 -7.77
CA ILE A 51 6.64 -4.25 -8.07
C ILE A 51 6.71 -5.35 -7.01
N ILE A 52 6.80 -6.59 -7.48
CA ILE A 52 7.09 -7.77 -6.68
C ILE A 52 8.47 -8.29 -7.08
N ALA A 53 9.28 -8.66 -6.09
CA ALA A 53 10.49 -9.43 -6.30
C ALA A 53 10.13 -10.91 -6.47
N GLN A 54 10.52 -11.50 -7.59
CA GLN A 54 10.34 -12.91 -7.89
C GLN A 54 11.71 -13.58 -8.04
N ILE A 55 11.79 -14.87 -7.74
CA ILE A 55 13.02 -15.66 -7.88
C ILE A 55 12.78 -16.73 -8.93
N ARG A 56 13.60 -16.73 -9.98
CA ARG A 56 13.59 -17.79 -10.98
C ARG A 56 14.61 -18.84 -10.56
N ARG A 57 14.14 -20.04 -10.25
CA ARG A 57 14.98 -21.17 -9.88
C ARG A 57 15.28 -22.02 -11.10
N GLN A 58 16.55 -22.25 -11.36
CA GLN A 58 17.01 -23.13 -12.43
C GLN A 58 17.79 -24.30 -11.81
N LYS A 59 17.30 -25.52 -12.01
CA LYS A 59 18.00 -26.73 -11.58
C LYS A 59 18.90 -27.23 -12.70
N GLN A 60 20.18 -27.40 -12.44
CA GLN A 60 21.13 -28.05 -13.33
C GLN A 60 21.86 -29.15 -12.58
N LYS A 61 21.64 -30.40 -13.01
CA LYS A 61 22.13 -31.61 -12.32
C LYS A 61 21.70 -31.61 -10.84
N SER A 62 22.64 -31.38 -9.93
CA SER A 62 22.46 -31.30 -8.47
C SER A 62 22.49 -29.87 -7.90
N LYS A 63 22.76 -28.85 -8.72
CA LYS A 63 22.86 -27.45 -8.27
C LYS A 63 21.59 -26.69 -8.64
N ILE A 64 21.14 -25.82 -7.72
CA ILE A 64 20.02 -24.90 -7.92
C ILE A 64 20.60 -23.50 -8.00
N TYR A 65 20.32 -22.81 -9.10
CA TYR A 65 20.69 -21.41 -9.31
C TYR A 65 19.44 -20.55 -9.12
N GLU A 66 19.58 -19.49 -8.32
CA GLU A 66 18.52 -18.54 -8.05
C GLU A 66 18.82 -17.22 -8.75
N HIS A 67 17.89 -16.78 -9.60
CA HIS A 67 17.98 -15.52 -10.32
C HIS A 67 16.83 -14.62 -9.88
N PRO A 68 17.09 -13.60 -9.03
CA PRO A 68 16.06 -12.65 -8.65
C PRO A 68 15.74 -11.72 -9.82
N TYR A 69 14.46 -11.40 -9.99
CA TYR A 69 13.96 -10.45 -10.97
C TYR A 69 12.74 -9.72 -10.42
N THR A 70 12.37 -8.61 -11.06
CA THR A 70 11.22 -7.81 -10.63
C THR A 70 10.14 -7.81 -11.70
N ILE A 71 8.91 -8.01 -11.28
CA ILE A 71 7.73 -7.94 -12.15
C ILE A 71 6.73 -6.96 -11.54
N TYR A 72 6.04 -6.23 -12.40
CA TYR A 72 4.86 -5.49 -11.98
C TYR A 72 3.64 -6.41 -11.99
N ASP A 73 2.96 -6.49 -10.85
CA ASP A 73 1.71 -7.23 -10.70
C ASP A 73 0.56 -6.26 -10.36
N ALA A 74 -0.53 -6.39 -11.12
CA ALA A 74 -1.71 -5.56 -10.97
C ALA A 74 -2.41 -5.83 -9.62
N ASP A 75 -2.45 -7.10 -9.19
CA ASP A 75 -3.14 -7.53 -7.99
C ASP A 75 -2.42 -7.05 -6.74
N ALA A 76 -1.10 -7.21 -6.66
CA ALA A 76 -0.32 -6.60 -5.57
C ALA A 76 -0.46 -5.08 -5.53
N GLY A 77 -0.53 -4.43 -6.71
CA GLY A 77 -0.81 -3.00 -6.80
C GLY A 77 -2.19 -2.61 -6.27
N GLN A 78 -3.17 -3.50 -6.36
CA GLN A 78 -4.54 -3.34 -5.87
C GLN A 78 -4.64 -3.61 -4.37
N VAL A 79 -4.04 -4.70 -3.88
CA VAL A 79 -3.95 -5.01 -2.44
C VAL A 79 -3.28 -3.86 -1.67
N ASN A 80 -2.19 -3.30 -2.21
CA ASN A 80 -1.54 -2.13 -1.60
C ASN A 80 -2.46 -0.89 -1.59
N TYR A 81 -3.32 -0.72 -2.60
CA TYR A 81 -4.33 0.34 -2.61
C TYR A 81 -5.33 0.16 -1.48
N GLU A 82 -5.86 -1.06 -1.33
CA GLU A 82 -6.88 -1.40 -0.34
C GLU A 82 -6.32 -1.27 1.08
N HIS A 83 -5.11 -1.77 1.30
CA HIS A 83 -4.40 -1.59 2.56
C HIS A 83 -4.19 -0.10 2.91
N GLN A 84 -3.82 0.75 1.94
CA GLN A 84 -3.73 2.20 2.17
C GLN A 84 -5.10 2.82 2.45
N HIS A 85 -6.17 2.31 1.82
CA HIS A 85 -7.52 2.82 2.00
C HIS A 85 -8.06 2.52 3.39
N LEU A 86 -7.89 1.28 3.88
CA LEU A 86 -8.23 0.88 5.25
C LEU A 86 -7.53 1.77 6.29
N ASN A 87 -6.28 2.14 6.02
CA ASN A 87 -5.47 2.98 6.91
C ASN A 87 -5.75 4.49 6.80
N SER A 88 -6.58 4.93 5.85
CA SER A 88 -6.87 6.35 5.61
C SER A 88 -8.01 6.92 6.48
N GLY A 89 -8.73 6.07 7.21
CA GLY A 89 -9.82 6.47 8.09
C GLY A 89 -9.37 7.27 9.32
N ARG A 90 -10.32 8.00 9.92
CA ARG A 90 -10.09 8.76 11.16
C ARG A 90 -9.78 7.77 12.29
N ARG A 91 -8.56 7.82 12.83
CA ARG A 91 -8.17 7.02 13.99
C ARG A 91 -8.98 7.46 15.20
N ALA A 92 -9.58 6.52 15.92
CA ALA A 92 -10.23 6.81 17.20
C ALA A 92 -9.21 7.41 18.17
N LYS A 93 -9.63 8.42 18.95
CA LYS A 93 -8.80 8.95 20.03
C LYS A 93 -8.54 7.81 21.01
N ARG A 94 -7.28 7.59 21.38
CA ARG A 94 -6.90 6.57 22.37
C ARG A 94 -7.67 6.83 23.67
N ALA A 95 -8.44 5.85 24.13
CA ALA A 95 -8.98 5.87 25.48
C ALA A 95 -7.81 5.62 26.47
N PRO A 96 -7.79 6.28 27.64
CA PRO A 96 -6.77 6.02 28.63
C PRO A 96 -6.88 4.55 29.08
N THR A 97 -5.76 3.84 29.06
CA THR A 97 -5.67 2.44 29.49
C THR A 97 -5.92 2.35 30.99
N MET A 98 -7.08 1.83 31.40
CA MET A 98 -7.31 1.40 32.78
C MET A 98 -6.51 0.11 33.01
N ARG A 99 -5.39 0.23 33.73
CA ARG A 99 -4.54 -0.91 34.11
C ARG A 99 -5.25 -1.64 35.24
N LEU A 100 -5.95 -2.73 34.94
CA LEU A 100 -6.50 -3.63 35.95
C LEU A 100 -5.35 -4.36 36.63
N LEU A 101 -4.83 -3.78 37.71
CA LEU A 101 -4.02 -4.53 38.66
C LEU A 101 -4.99 -5.33 39.53
N THR A 102 -4.85 -6.64 39.42
CA THR A 102 -5.52 -7.64 40.25
C THR A 102 -5.44 -7.27 41.72
N GLY A 103 -6.61 -7.09 42.34
CA GLY A 103 -6.80 -7.13 43.79
C GLY A 103 -6.08 -6.06 44.61
N GLN A 104 -6.60 -4.83 44.62
CA GLN A 104 -6.59 -3.93 45.79
C GLN A 104 -7.50 -2.72 45.53
N THR A 105 -8.19 -2.29 46.59
CA THR A 105 -9.25 -1.28 46.66
C THR A 105 -9.09 -0.12 45.68
N ILE A 106 -10.13 0.13 44.87
CA ILE A 106 -10.18 1.25 43.94
C ILE A 106 -10.09 2.56 44.73
N LYS A 107 -8.96 3.25 44.60
CA LYS A 107 -8.79 4.63 45.07
C LYS A 107 -8.90 5.55 43.85
N CYS A 108 -9.95 6.35 43.80
CA CYS A 108 -10.16 7.34 42.74
C CYS A 108 -9.33 8.60 43.05
N PHE A 109 -8.45 9.00 42.13
CA PHE A 109 -7.63 10.22 42.24
C PHE A 109 -8.00 11.22 41.14
N ASN A 110 -7.92 12.51 41.42
CA ASN A 110 -8.15 13.58 40.45
C ASN A 110 -6.89 13.89 39.59
N THR A 111 -7.01 14.78 38.61
CA THR A 111 -5.93 15.18 37.69
C THR A 111 -4.71 15.80 38.37
N ASN A 112 -4.84 16.20 39.64
CA ASN A 112 -3.76 16.75 40.46
C ASN A 112 -3.23 15.73 41.50
N GLY A 113 -3.62 14.46 41.38
CA GLY A 113 -3.15 13.37 42.25
C GLY A 113 -3.79 13.32 43.64
N ARG A 114 -4.87 14.08 43.91
CA ARG A 114 -5.58 14.06 45.20
C ARG A 114 -6.69 13.02 45.20
N LEU A 115 -6.78 12.22 46.26
CA LEU A 115 -7.85 11.23 46.47
C LEU A 115 -9.21 11.94 46.54
N MET A 116 -10.15 11.48 45.72
CA MET A 116 -11.57 11.82 45.83
C MET A 116 -12.19 10.81 46.80
N LEU A 117 -12.33 11.20 48.08
CA LEU A 117 -13.06 10.41 49.07
C LEU A 117 -14.53 10.82 48.99
N SER A 118 -15.43 9.82 48.87
CA SER A 118 -16.87 9.98 49.08
C SER A 118 -17.19 10.06 50.56
#